data_AF-A0A917E755-F1
#
_entry.id   AF-A0A917E755-F1
#
_cell.length_a   1.000
_cell.length_b   1.000
_cell.length_c   1.000
_cell.angle_alpha   90.00
_cell.angle_beta   90.00
_cell.angle_gamma   90.00
#
_symmetry.space_group_name_H-M   'P 1'
#
loop_
_entity.id
_entity.type
_entity.pdbx_description
1 polymer ?
#
loop_
_entity_poly.entity_id
_entity_poly.type
_entity_poly.pdbx_seq_one_letter_code
_entity_poly.pdbx_strand_id
1 'polypeptide(L)' 'MICADPDLAALDRVMASRYRARVGRVDVETERRLDQDQSDFRNARSQCADAQCVEWLYRQRIGELE' A
#
# COMPACT_ATOMS: atom_id res chain seq x y z
N MET A 1 -0.52 15.82 -1.93
CA MET A 1 0.09 15.10 -3.06
C MET A 1 -0.84 14.00 -3.56
N ILE A 2 -0.99 12.88 -2.83
CA ILE A 2 -1.79 11.71 -3.27
C ILE A 2 -3.22 12.06 -3.67
N CYS A 3 -3.98 12.80 -2.85
CA CYS A 3 -5.36 13.14 -3.17
C CYS A 3 -5.53 14.17 -4.31
N ALA A 4 -4.46 14.88 -4.67
CA ALA A 4 -4.48 15.89 -5.73
C ALA A 4 -4.01 15.33 -7.08
N ASP A 5 -3.40 14.14 -7.06
CA ASP A 5 -2.94 13.42 -8.24
C ASP A 5 -3.92 12.25 -8.51
N PRO A 6 -4.65 12.26 -9.64
CA PRO A 6 -5.67 11.25 -9.91
C PRO A 6 -5.10 9.84 -10.05
N ASP A 7 -3.86 9.70 -10.53
CA ASP A 7 -3.21 8.40 -10.72
C ASP A 7 -2.77 7.82 -9.38
N LEU A 8 -2.16 8.64 -8.51
CA LEU A 8 -1.84 8.22 -7.14
C LEU A 8 -3.09 7.91 -6.32
N ALA A 9 -4.17 8.67 -6.49
CA ALA A 9 -5.45 8.40 -5.83
C ALA A 9 -6.10 7.10 -6.34
N ALA A 10 -5.89 6.72 -7.61
CA ALA A 10 -6.33 5.42 -8.13
C ALA A 10 -5.53 4.28 -7.49
N LEU A 11 -4.20 4.42 -7.42
CA LEU A 11 -3.33 3.43 -6.78
C LEU A 11 -3.64 3.24 -5.29
N ASP A 12 -3.93 4.32 -4.56
CA ASP A 12 -4.34 4.24 -3.15
C ASP A 12 -5.61 3.40 -2.96
N ARG A 13 -6.62 3.64 -3.80
CA ARG A 13 -7.87 2.88 -3.79
C ARG A 13 -7.65 1.40 -4.11
N VAL A 14 -6.82 1.09 -5.11
CA VAL A 14 -6.47 -0.28 -5.47
C VAL A 14 -5.76 -0.98 -4.32
N MET A 15 -4.70 -0.39 -3.77
CA MET A 15 -3.95 -0.95 -2.64
C MET A 15 -4.86 -1.21 -1.43
N ALA A 16 -5.68 -0.24 -1.05
CA ALA A 16 -6.61 -0.39 0.06
C ALA A 16 -7.65 -1.50 -0.18
N SER A 17 -8.13 -1.66 -1.42
CA SER A 17 -9.03 -2.76 -1.78
C SER A 17 -8.34 -4.12 -1.66
N ARG A 18 -7.10 -4.25 -2.12
CA ARG A 18 -6.33 -5.51 -2.06
C ARG A 18 -6.01 -5.91 -0.63
N TYR A 19 -5.54 -4.96 0.18
CA TYR A 19 -5.25 -5.20 1.59
C TYR A 19 -6.50 -5.68 2.36
N ARG A 20 -7.64 -4.98 2.19
CA ARG A 20 -8.92 -5.40 2.82
C ARG A 20 -9.41 -6.76 2.36
N ALA A 21 -9.11 -7.16 1.12
CA ALA A 21 -9.49 -8.48 0.61
C ALA A 21 -8.65 -9.61 1.22
N ARG A 22 -7.47 -9.30 1.78
CA ARG A 22 -6.51 -10.28 2.32
C ARG A 22 -6.61 -10.39 3.83
N VAL A 23 -6.76 -9.26 4.52
CA VAL A 23 -6.99 -9.21 5.98
C VAL A 23 -8.26 -10.00 6.33
N GLY A 24 -8.19 -10.85 7.36
CA GLY A 24 -9.29 -11.72 7.80
C GLY A 24 -9.55 -12.93 6.90
N ARG A 25 -8.79 -13.14 5.82
CA ARG A 25 -8.82 -14.36 4.98
C ARG A 25 -7.58 -15.23 5.11
N VAL A 26 -6.58 -14.76 5.85
CA VAL A 26 -5.32 -15.45 6.10
C VAL A 26 -5.24 -15.86 7.58
N ASP A 27 -4.27 -16.68 7.93
CA ASP A 27 -4.00 -17.01 9.33
C ASP A 27 -3.43 -15.80 10.11
N VAL A 28 -3.42 -15.91 11.44
CA VAL A 28 -3.03 -14.84 12.36
C VAL A 28 -1.57 -14.40 12.18
N GLU A 29 -0.66 -15.32 11.83
CA GLU A 29 0.75 -15.00 11.60
C GLU A 29 0.91 -14.17 10.33
N THR A 30 0.24 -14.59 9.25
CA THR A 30 0.20 -13.85 7.99
C THR A 30 -0.47 -12.49 8.16
N GLU A 31 -1.55 -12.38 8.94
CA GLU A 31 -2.21 -11.10 9.22
C GLU A 31 -1.28 -10.14 9.97
N ARG A 32 -0.56 -10.62 11.00
CA ARG A 32 0.44 -9.82 11.70
C ARG A 32 1.54 -9.34 10.75
N ARG A 33 1.99 -10.19 9.83
CA ARG A 33 2.98 -9.80 8.82
C ARG A 33 2.42 -8.73 7.87
N LEU A 34 1.18 -8.88 7.40
CA LEU A 34 0.52 -7.88 6.56
C LEU A 34 0.44 -6.51 7.24
N ASP A 35 0.16 -6.48 8.54
CA ASP A 35 0.12 -5.24 9.34
C ASP A 35 1.49 -4.59 9.48
N GLN A 36 2.53 -5.38 9.72
CA GLN A 36 3.91 -4.91 9.76
C GLN A 36 4.31 -4.30 8.41
N ASP A 37 4.13 -5.04 7.31
CA ASP A 37 4.46 -4.58 5.97
C ASP A 37 3.64 -3.30 5.61
N GLN A 38 2.39 -3.21 6.08
CA GLN A 38 1.57 -2.02 5.87
C GLN A 38 2.09 -0.80 6.65
N SER A 39 2.63 -1.01 7.84
CA SER A 39 3.32 0.03 8.61
C SER A 39 4.59 0.50 7.90
N ASP A 40 5.40 -0.42 7.41
CA ASP A 40 6.65 -0.12 6.71
C ASP A 40 6.40 0.62 5.41
N PHE A 41 5.38 0.22 4.65
CA PHE A 41 4.89 0.96 3.48
C PHE A 41 4.51 2.41 3.83
N ARG A 42 3.74 2.63 4.91
CA ARG A 42 3.34 4.00 5.32
C ARG A 42 4.55 4.86 5.69
N ASN A 43 5.53 4.27 6.37
CA ASN A 43 6.77 4.95 6.73
C ASN A 43 7.59 5.31 5.49
N ALA A 44 7.82 4.36 4.58
CA ALA A 44 8.53 4.61 3.33
C ALA A 44 7.83 5.69 2.49
N ARG A 45 6.50 5.62 2.37
CA ARG A 45 5.70 6.61 1.62
C ARG A 45 5.85 8.03 2.18
N SER A 46 5.95 8.16 3.51
CA SER A 46 6.13 9.47 4.14
C SER A 46 7.48 10.13 3.83
N GLN A 47 8.46 9.36 3.35
CA GLN A 47 9.79 9.84 2.99
C GLN A 47 9.90 10.26 1.51
N CYS A 48 8.88 10.01 0.69
CA CYS A 48 8.90 10.38 -0.72
C CYS A 48 8.83 11.91 -0.92
N ALA A 49 9.72 12.43 -1.76
CA ALA A 49 9.77 13.84 -2.12
C ALA A 49 8.90 14.19 -3.35
N ASP A 50 8.59 13.20 -4.19
CA ASP A 50 7.87 13.38 -5.46
C ASP A 50 6.84 12.28 -5.72
N ALA A 51 6.01 12.51 -6.75
CA ALA A 51 4.96 11.59 -7.15
C ALA A 51 5.50 10.25 -7.68
N GLN A 52 6.67 10.25 -8.33
CA GLN A 52 7.25 9.05 -8.92
C GLN A 52 7.69 8.04 -7.84
N CYS A 53 8.28 8.54 -6.74
CA CYS A 53 8.60 7.73 -5.56
C CYS A 53 7.34 7.10 -4.96
N VAL A 54 6.27 7.90 -4.80
CA VAL A 54 4.99 7.42 -4.24
C VAL A 54 4.37 6.38 -5.16
N GLU A 55 4.35 6.61 -6.47
CA GLU A 55 3.84 5.68 -7.47
C GLU A 55 4.57 4.33 -7.40
N TRP A 56 5.90 4.35 -7.37
CA TRP A 56 6.71 3.14 -7.30
C TRP A 56 6.39 2.31 -6.05
N LEU A 57 6.30 2.96 -4.87
CA LEU A 57 5.93 2.28 -3.62
C LEU A 57 4.53 1.68 -3.67
N TYR A 58 3.55 2.39 -4.26
CA TYR A 58 2.21 1.83 -4.42
C TYR A 58 2.20 0.60 -5.33
N ARG A 59 2.92 0.65 -6.46
CA ARG A 59 2.99 -0.49 -7.39
C ARG A 59 3.64 -1.70 -6.73
N GLN A 60 4.75 -1.50 -6.00
CA GLN A 60 5.39 -2.56 -5.24
C GLN A 60 4.42 -3.17 -4.23
N ARG A 61 3.77 -2.32 -3.41
CA ARG A 61 2.86 -2.79 -2.37
C ARG A 61 1.63 -3.51 -2.94
N ILE A 62 1.10 -3.05 -4.06
CA ILE A 62 0.00 -3.74 -4.75
C ILE A 62 0.45 -5.14 -5.19
N GLY A 63 1.65 -5.28 -5.77
CA GLY A 63 2.19 -6.59 -6.18
C GLY A 63 2.40 -7.56 -5.03
N GLU A 64 2.79 -7.08 -3.84
CA GLU A 64 2.87 -7.90 -2.61
C GLU A 64 1.51 -8.39 -2.12
N LEU A 65 0.42 -7.70 -2.51
CA LEU A 65 -0.95 -7.97 -2.08
C LEU A 65 -1.76 -8.78 -3.12
N GLU A 66 -1.17 -9.15 -4.26
CA GLU A 66 -1.73 -10.13 -5.22
C GLU A 66 -1.48 -11.59 -4.81
#